data_AF-A0A8T0FF79-F1
#
_entry.id   AF-A0A8T0FF79-F1
#
_cell.length_a   1.000
_cell.length_b   1.000
_cell.length_c   1.000
_cell.angle_alpha   90.00
_cell.angle_beta   90.00
_cell.angle_gamma   90.00
#
_symmetry.space_group_name_H-M   'P 1'
#
loop_
_entity.id
_entity.type
_entity.pdbx_description
1 polymer ?
#
loop_
_entity_poly.entity_id
_entity_poly.type
_entity_poly.pdbx_seq_one_letter_code
_entity_poly.pdbx_strand_id
1 'polypeptide(L)'
;MATAETAAVVIPPFIKPDPALWFHMLDFTFELASPKAITESKTKYNYVVAHLPPEIATVVRDVIIQPDSTGPYSDLKTNVIKRCYWLICNSPQDPPPSLRECLSSLLCVVFLSETDGGALT
;
A
#
# COMPACT_ATOMS: atom_id res chain seq x y z
N MET A 1 -22.14 32.95 7.03
CA MET A 1 -22.06 31.55 6.54
C MET A 1 -20.61 31.30 6.20
N ALA A 2 -19.90 30.49 6.98
CA ALA A 2 -18.54 30.08 6.62
C ALA A 2 -18.65 28.96 5.58
N THR A 3 -18.26 29.24 4.34
CA THR A 3 -18.02 28.19 3.35
C THR A 3 -16.91 27.31 3.89
N ALA A 4 -17.24 26.08 4.28
CA ALA A 4 -16.25 25.10 4.70
C ALA A 4 -15.32 24.84 3.50
N GLU A 5 -14.11 25.39 3.55
CA GLU A 5 -13.05 25.02 2.63
C GLU A 5 -12.80 23.53 2.82
N THR A 6 -13.25 22.73 1.85
CA THR A 6 -12.94 21.31 1.84
C THR A 6 -11.47 21.21 1.46
N ALA A 7 -10.60 21.06 2.45
CA ALA A 7 -9.20 20.80 2.19
C ALA A 7 -9.09 19.49 1.41
N ALA A 8 -8.67 19.57 0.14
CA ALA A 8 -8.49 18.40 -0.68
C ALA A 8 -7.41 17.51 -0.06
N VAL A 9 -7.67 16.20 0.00
CA VAL A 9 -6.70 15.22 0.49
C VAL A 9 -5.55 15.16 -0.50
N VAL A 10 -4.36 15.59 -0.08
CA VAL A 10 -3.16 15.59 -0.91
C VAL A 10 -2.44 14.26 -0.73
N ILE A 11 -2.45 13.43 -1.76
CA ILE A 11 -1.80 12.12 -1.73
C ILE A 11 -0.30 12.28 -2.03
N PRO A 12 0.61 11.71 -1.20
CA PRO A 12 2.03 11.79 -1.46
C PRO A 12 2.42 11.01 -2.73
N PRO A 13 3.51 11.41 -3.42
CA PRO A 13 4.01 10.68 -4.58
C PRO A 13 4.38 9.24 -4.19
N PHE A 14 4.08 8.29 -5.08
CA PHE A 14 4.33 6.88 -4.83
C PHE A 14 5.84 6.57 -4.71
N ILE A 15 6.23 5.88 -3.64
CA ILE A 15 7.62 5.51 -3.37
C ILE A 15 7.82 4.05 -3.78
N LYS A 16 8.09 3.80 -5.07
CA LYS A 16 8.31 2.45 -5.59
C LYS A 16 9.36 1.61 -4.84
N PRO A 17 10.55 2.13 -4.45
CA PRO A 17 11.53 1.33 -3.72
C PRO A 17 11.09 0.99 -2.28
N ASP A 18 10.14 1.75 -1.71
CA ASP A 18 9.61 1.53 -0.36
C ASP A 18 8.08 1.77 -0.31
N PRO A 19 7.29 0.83 -0.86
CA PRO A 19 5.84 0.96 -0.89
C PRO A 19 5.23 0.95 0.51
N ALA A 20 5.88 0.31 1.50
CA ALA A 20 5.40 0.24 2.87
C ALA A 20 5.46 1.62 3.55
N LEU A 21 6.54 2.38 3.35
CA LEU A 21 6.65 3.76 3.82
C LEU A 21 5.56 4.64 3.19
N TRP A 22 5.33 4.50 1.88
CA TRP A 22 4.29 5.27 1.20
C TRP A 22 2.90 5.05 1.81
N PHE A 23 2.53 3.79 2.10
CA PHE A 23 1.25 3.50 2.76
C PHE A 23 1.17 4.07 4.19
N HIS A 24 2.27 4.11 4.95
CA HIS A 24 2.25 4.76 6.27
C HIS A 24 1.98 6.26 6.18
N MET A 25 2.65 6.95 5.25
CA MET A 25 2.40 8.38 4.99
C MET A 25 0.95 8.62 4.54
N LEU A 26 0.42 7.71 3.73
CA LEU A 26 -0.94 7.76 3.26
C LEU A 26 -1.96 7.56 4.38
N ASP A 27 -1.73 6.62 5.29
CA ASP A 27 -2.58 6.39 6.46
C ASP A 27 -2.64 7.64 7.35
N PHE A 28 -1.51 8.29 7.63
CA PHE A 28 -1.50 9.59 8.33
C PHE A 28 -2.28 10.68 7.60
N THR A 29 -2.18 10.72 6.27
CA THR A 29 -2.93 11.69 5.44
C THR A 29 -4.44 11.48 5.59
N PHE A 30 -4.90 10.23 5.64
CA PHE A 30 -6.31 9.91 5.87
C PHE A 30 -6.79 10.26 7.27
N GLU A 31 -5.95 10.05 8.29
CA GLU A 31 -6.25 10.41 9.67
C GLU A 31 -6.35 11.92 9.88
N LEU A 32 -5.48 12.68 9.21
CA LEU A 32 -5.42 14.15 9.30
C LEU A 32 -6.36 14.86 8.31
N ALA A 33 -7.14 14.13 7.52
CA ALA A 33 -8.07 14.70 6.56
C ALA A 33 -9.11 15.60 7.25
N SER A 34 -9.37 16.77 6.66
CA SER A 34 -10.30 17.78 7.19
C SER A 34 -11.45 18.00 6.20
N PRO A 35 -12.72 18.11 6.66
CA PRO A 35 -13.18 18.31 8.05
C PRO A 35 -13.29 17.03 8.89
N LYS A 36 -13.11 15.84 8.30
CA LYS A 36 -13.21 14.56 8.99
C LYS A 36 -12.21 13.56 8.44
N ALA A 37 -11.60 12.79 9.36
CA ALA A 37 -10.74 11.67 9.02
C ALA A 37 -11.43 10.66 8.09
N ILE A 38 -10.66 10.13 7.14
CA ILE A 38 -11.11 9.08 6.22
C ILE A 38 -10.88 7.72 6.89
N THR A 39 -11.96 7.13 7.41
CA THR A 39 -11.91 5.84 8.09
C THR A 39 -12.50 4.69 7.26
N GLU A 40 -13.35 5.01 6.28
CA GLU A 40 -14.01 4.01 5.46
C GLU A 40 -13.02 3.32 4.51
N SER A 41 -12.90 1.99 4.64
CA SER A 41 -12.00 1.15 3.83
C SER A 41 -12.20 1.34 2.33
N LYS A 42 -13.45 1.40 1.86
CA LYS A 42 -13.78 1.62 0.45
C LYS A 42 -13.29 2.98 -0.05
N THR A 43 -13.42 4.02 0.78
CA THR A 43 -12.94 5.37 0.43
C THR A 43 -11.41 5.40 0.36
N LYS A 44 -10.71 4.82 1.35
CA LYS A 44 -9.24 4.68 1.31
C LYS A 44 -8.77 3.91 0.06
N TYR A 45 -9.44 2.80 -0.26
CA TYR A 45 -9.18 2.00 -1.45
C TYR A 45 -9.27 2.84 -2.74
N ASN A 46 -10.35 3.62 -2.90
CA ASN A 46 -10.54 4.46 -4.08
C ASN A 46 -9.40 5.49 -4.24
N TYR A 47 -8.95 6.10 -3.13
CA TYR A 47 -7.81 7.02 -3.15
C TYR A 47 -6.53 6.34 -3.61
N VAL A 48 -6.24 5.13 -3.10
CA VAL A 48 -5.06 4.37 -3.52
C VAL A 48 -5.12 4.07 -5.02
N VAL A 49 -6.22 3.47 -5.49
CA VAL A 49 -6.37 3.08 -6.91
C VAL A 49 -6.18 4.28 -7.84
N ALA A 50 -6.73 5.44 -7.49
CA ALA A 50 -6.60 6.66 -8.29
C ALA A 50 -5.16 7.22 -8.36
N HIS A 51 -4.29 6.86 -7.41
CA HIS A 51 -2.93 7.41 -7.30
C HIS A 51 -1.83 6.36 -7.51
N LEU A 52 -2.19 5.11 -7.81
CA LEU A 52 -1.21 4.10 -8.19
C LEU A 52 -0.63 4.43 -9.57
N PRO A 53 0.71 4.35 -9.73
CA PRO A 53 1.31 4.41 -11.06
C PRO A 53 0.77 3.29 -11.96
N PRO A 54 0.59 3.52 -13.28
CA PRO A 54 0.00 2.54 -14.19
C PRO A 54 0.72 1.18 -14.19
N GLU A 55 2.05 1.19 -14.02
CA GLU A 55 2.86 -0.03 -13.93
C GLU A 55 2.53 -0.84 -12.67
N ILE A 56 2.26 -0.18 -11.54
CA ILE A 56 1.90 -0.85 -10.29
C ILE A 56 0.45 -1.31 -10.33
N ALA A 57 -0.46 -0.47 -10.84
CA ALA A 57 -1.87 -0.84 -11.04
C ALA A 57 -2.02 -2.08 -11.94
N THR A 58 -1.16 -2.23 -12.96
CA THR A 58 -1.13 -3.43 -13.80
C THR A 58 -0.69 -4.67 -13.03
N VAL A 59 0.26 -4.53 -12.10
CA VAL A 59 0.80 -5.63 -11.28
C VAL A 59 -0.21 -6.14 -10.27
N VAL A 60 -1.09 -5.29 -9.75
CA VAL A 60 -2.18 -5.66 -8.82
C VAL A 60 -3.56 -5.63 -9.49
N ARG A 61 -3.62 -5.77 -10.83
CA ARG A 61 -4.86 -5.63 -11.62
C ARG A 61 -5.99 -6.52 -11.11
N ASP A 62 -5.69 -7.78 -10.81
CA ASP A 62 -6.63 -8.76 -10.26
C ASP A 62 -7.31 -8.24 -8.98
N VAL A 63 -6.54 -7.63 -8.08
CA VAL A 63 -7.05 -7.04 -6.83
C VAL A 63 -7.92 -5.81 -7.11
N ILE A 64 -7.58 -5.02 -8.13
CA ILE A 64 -8.36 -3.83 -8.51
C ILE A 64 -9.69 -4.20 -9.17
N ILE A 65 -9.67 -5.21 -10.06
CA ILE A 65 -10.84 -5.65 -10.82
C ILE A 65 -11.80 -6.46 -9.93
N GLN A 66 -11.26 -7.25 -9.01
CA GLN A 66 -12.02 -8.05 -8.06
C GLN A 66 -11.57 -7.72 -6.63
N PRO A 67 -11.98 -6.56 -6.08
CA PRO A 67 -11.60 -6.15 -4.74
C PRO A 67 -12.26 -7.03 -3.68
N ASP A 68 -11.56 -7.23 -2.56
CA ASP A 68 -12.13 -7.90 -1.39
C ASP A 68 -13.37 -7.13 -0.85
N SER A 69 -14.41 -7.87 -0.46
CA SER A 69 -15.68 -7.28 -0.02
C SER A 69 -15.64 -6.72 1.40
N THR A 70 -14.73 -7.21 2.25
CA THR A 70 -14.70 -6.94 3.69
C THR A 70 -13.64 -5.89 4.03
N GLY A 71 -12.50 -5.94 3.36
CA GLY A 71 -11.33 -5.12 3.62
C GLY A 71 -10.55 -4.75 2.36
N PRO A 72 -11.17 -4.10 1.36
CA PRO A 72 -10.54 -3.81 0.06
C PRO A 72 -9.23 -3.00 0.19
N TYR A 73 -9.16 -2.07 1.14
CA TYR A 73 -7.92 -1.30 1.38
C TYR A 73 -6.78 -2.17 1.93
N SER A 74 -7.08 -3.03 2.91
CA SER A 74 -6.07 -3.89 3.54
C SER A 74 -5.50 -4.91 2.55
N ASP A 75 -6.38 -5.53 1.77
CA ASP A 75 -5.99 -6.48 0.73
C ASP A 75 -5.14 -5.81 -0.37
N LEU A 76 -5.57 -4.64 -0.85
CA LEU A 76 -4.81 -3.86 -1.82
C LEU A 76 -3.43 -3.45 -1.29
N LYS A 77 -3.36 -2.94 -0.05
CA LYS A 77 -2.10 -2.55 0.60
C LYS A 77 -1.12 -3.73 0.67
N THR A 78 -1.60 -4.88 1.14
CA THR A 78 -0.80 -6.10 1.25
C THR A 78 -0.26 -6.55 -0.11
N ASN A 79 -1.13 -6.59 -1.12
CA ASN A 79 -0.74 -7.04 -2.46
C ASN A 79 0.21 -6.06 -3.16
N VAL A 80 0.02 -4.75 -3.04
CA VAL A 80 0.94 -3.76 -3.61
C VAL A 80 2.33 -3.91 -3.00
N ILE A 81 2.43 -3.97 -1.67
CA ILE A 81 3.71 -4.12 -0.96
C ILE A 81 4.40 -5.42 -1.39
N LYS A 82 3.69 -6.55 -1.29
CA LYS A 82 4.23 -7.88 -1.62
C LYS A 82 4.75 -7.96 -3.05
N ARG A 83 3.96 -7.48 -4.03
CA ARG A 83 4.34 -7.60 -5.45
C ARG A 83 5.37 -6.57 -5.86
N CYS A 84 5.40 -5.38 -5.25
CA CYS A 84 6.49 -4.42 -5.47
C CYS A 84 7.83 -4.97 -4.98
N TYR A 85 7.88 -5.52 -3.76
CA TYR A 85 9.11 -6.16 -3.27
C TYR A 85 9.52 -7.35 -4.12
N TRP A 86 8.56 -8.16 -4.56
CA TRP A 86 8.85 -9.25 -5.48
C TRP A 86 9.48 -8.74 -6.79
N LEU A 87 8.94 -7.67 -7.38
CA LEU A 87 9.49 -7.06 -8.60
C LEU A 87 10.87 -6.47 -8.40
N ILE A 88 11.15 -5.85 -7.25
CA ILE A 88 12.47 -5.31 -6.94
C ILE A 88 13.50 -6.43 -6.83
N CYS A 89 13.17 -7.53 -6.14
CA CYS A 89 14.08 -8.66 -5.92
C CYS A 89 14.25 -9.54 -7.17
N ASN A 90 13.23 -9.65 -8.03
CA ASN A 90 13.25 -10.47 -9.24
C ASN A 90 13.41 -9.63 -10.50
N SER A 91 13.75 -8.33 -10.37
CA SER A 91 14.04 -7.50 -11.53
C SER A 91 15.30 -8.06 -12.21
N PRO A 92 15.28 -8.33 -13.52
CA PRO A 92 16.48 -8.71 -14.25
C PRO A 92 17.38 -7.48 -14.37
N GLN A 93 18.09 -7.15 -13.30
CA GLN A 93 19.20 -6.20 -13.31
C GLN A 93 20.49 -7.01 -13.31
N ASP A 94 21.22 -6.92 -14.42
CA ASP A 94 22.64 -7.22 -14.44
C ASP A 94 23.40 -6.14 -13.65
N PRO A 95 24.25 -6.47 -12.65
CA PRO A 95 24.47 -7.77 -12.01
C PRO A 95 23.53 -7.99 -10.81
N PRO A 96 23.31 -9.26 -10.38
CA PRO A 96 22.44 -9.58 -9.26
C PRO A 96 22.89 -8.89 -7.96
N PRO A 97 21.96 -8.37 -7.15
CA PRO A 97 22.28 -7.81 -5.85
C PRO A 97 22.93 -8.91 -4.98
N SER A 98 24.05 -8.57 -4.35
CA SER A 98 24.79 -9.51 -3.49
C SER A 98 23.86 -10.11 -2.44
N LEU A 99 23.99 -11.41 -2.16
CA LEU A 99 23.18 -12.21 -1.21
C LEU A 99 22.78 -11.49 0.10
N ARG A 100 23.60 -10.54 0.59
CA ARG A 100 23.30 -9.70 1.77
C ARG A 100 22.03 -8.82 1.60
N GLU A 101 21.74 -8.35 0.38
CA GLU A 101 20.59 -7.48 0.08
C GLU A 101 19.31 -8.29 -0.09
N CYS A 102 19.41 -9.50 -0.64
CA CYS A 102 18.30 -10.44 -0.73
C CYS A 102 17.84 -10.93 0.65
N LEU A 103 18.78 -11.22 1.57
CA LEU A 103 18.44 -11.68 2.92
C LEU A 103 17.78 -10.60 3.78
N SER A 104 18.13 -9.31 3.59
CA SER A 104 17.40 -8.21 4.22
C SER A 104 15.95 -8.09 3.71
N SER A 105 15.69 -8.46 2.44
CA SER A 105 14.34 -8.44 1.86
C SER A 105 13.49 -9.66 2.23
N LEU A 106 14.09 -10.84 2.41
CA LEU A 106 13.37 -12.04 2.87
C LEU A 106 12.85 -11.89 4.32
N LEU A 107 13.57 -11.17 5.17
CA LEU A 107 13.11 -10.84 6.53
C LEU A 107 11.81 -10.00 6.54
N CYS A 108 11.58 -9.14 5.54
CA CYS A 108 10.32 -8.39 5.41
C CYS A 108 9.12 -9.27 5.05
N VAL A 109 9.32 -10.32 4.25
CA VAL A 109 8.22 -11.24 3.88
C VAL A 109 7.79 -12.10 5.06
N VAL A 110 8.73 -12.47 5.95
CA VAL A 110 8.41 -13.20 7.18
C VAL A 110 7.68 -12.30 8.19
N PHE A 111 8.08 -11.04 8.34
CA PHE A 111 7.47 -10.11 9.31
C PHE A 111 5.99 -9.75 9.01
N LEU A 112 5.57 -9.76 7.74
CA LEU A 112 4.18 -9.47 7.38
C LEU A 112 3.22 -10.65 7.56
N SER A 113 3.72 -11.84 7.86
CA SER A 113 2.88 -13.04 8.05
C SER A 113 2.60 -13.37 9.52
N GLU A 114 3.14 -12.62 10.48
CA GLU A 114 3.04 -12.92 11.92
C GLU A 114 2.03 -12.08 12.73
N THR A 115 1.22 -11.20 12.11
CA THR A 115 0.22 -10.39 12.86
C THR A 115 -1.24 -10.79 12.68
N ASP A 116 -1.54 -12.01 12.24
CA ASP A 116 -2.90 -12.57 12.33
C ASP A 116 -2.85 -14.00 12.85
N GLY A 117 -3.08 -14.18 14.15
CA GLY A 117 -3.09 -15.51 14.75
C GLY A 117 -2.90 -15.53 16.26
N GLY A 118 -3.80 -14.87 17.00
CA GLY A 118 -3.71 -14.88 18.47
C GLY A 118 -4.91 -14.31 19.22
N ALA A 119 -6.12 -14.45 18.69
CA ALA A 119 -7.33 -14.25 19.49
C ALA A 119 -8.23 -15.49 19.33
N LEU A 120 -7.96 -16.50 20.16
CA LEU A 120 -8.93 -17.55 20.48
C LEU A 120 -9.02 -17.65 22.00
N THR A 121 -10.23 -17.38 22.48
CA THR A 121 -10.84 -17.77 23.78
C THR A 121 -10.19 -17.31 25.07
#